data_AF-A0A957ZCM0-F1
#
_entry.id   AF-A0A957ZCM0-F1
#
_cell.length_a   1.000
_cell.length_b   1.000
_cell.length_c   1.000
_cell.angle_alpha   90.00
_cell.angle_beta   90.00
_cell.angle_gamma   90.00
#
_symmetry.space_group_name_H-M   'P 1'
#
loop_
_entity.id
_entity.type
_entity.pdbx_description
1 polymer ?
#
loop_
_entity_poly.entity_id
_entity_poly.type
_entity_poly.pdbx_seq_one_letter_code
_entity_poly.pdbx_strand_id
1 'polypeptide(L)'
;ATHGVQQATRGRNAYRELRSHGAQNVWLCMMGRAAQDGSFAQFQEKILALDISLEAHSVHADTLRGETIDFGWEGPLLVNEREMSIANFNHMENPYCTVALGSNQMEIRQGDQLMRLDFSA
;
A
#
# COMPACT_ATOMS: atom_id res chain seq x y z
N ALA A 1 -16.02 -3.25 3.22
CA ALA A 1 -15.83 -4.72 3.14
C ALA A 1 -17.13 -5.44 3.52
N THR A 2 -17.74 -6.17 2.61
CA THR A 2 -19.09 -6.76 2.75
C THR A 2 -19.19 -7.84 3.84
N HIS A 3 -18.06 -8.30 4.41
CA HIS A 3 -18.01 -9.27 5.52
C HIS A 3 -17.02 -8.89 6.63
N GLY A 4 -16.64 -7.60 6.71
CA GLY A 4 -15.65 -7.12 7.66
C GLY A 4 -14.27 -7.74 7.47
N VAL A 5 -13.44 -7.66 8.52
CA VAL A 5 -12.09 -8.21 8.55
C VAL A 5 -11.92 -9.04 9.81
N GLN A 6 -11.27 -10.20 9.70
CA GLN A 6 -11.00 -11.10 10.82
C GLN A 6 -9.50 -11.34 10.96
N GLN A 7 -9.00 -11.36 12.20
CA GLN A 7 -7.64 -11.80 12.46
C GLN A 7 -7.57 -13.32 12.33
N ALA A 8 -6.64 -13.83 11.52
CA ALA A 8 -6.40 -15.26 11.43
C ALA A 8 -5.75 -15.75 12.74
N THR A 9 -6.39 -16.70 13.43
CA THR A 9 -5.90 -17.22 14.74
C THR A 9 -5.27 -18.62 14.65
N ARG A 10 -5.16 -19.18 13.44
CA ARG A 10 -4.65 -20.55 13.20
C ARG A 10 -3.71 -20.60 11.99
N GLY A 11 -2.88 -21.65 11.92
CA GLY A 11 -1.91 -21.88 10.85
C GLY A 11 -0.55 -21.22 11.09
N ARG A 12 0.37 -21.36 10.11
CA ARG A 12 1.76 -20.89 10.24
C ARG A 12 1.89 -19.39 10.53
N ASN A 13 0.93 -18.60 10.05
CA ASN A 13 0.93 -17.14 10.16
C ASN A 13 -0.13 -16.63 11.16
N ALA A 14 -0.56 -17.45 12.13
CA ALA A 14 -1.55 -17.04 13.13
C ALA A 14 -1.14 -15.73 13.83
N TYR A 15 -2.13 -14.85 14.06
CA TYR A 15 -2.01 -13.52 14.64
C TYR A 15 -1.20 -12.50 13.81
N ARG A 16 -0.80 -12.84 12.58
CA ARG A 16 -0.02 -11.97 11.68
C ARG A 16 -0.77 -11.57 10.40
N GLU A 17 -2.03 -11.96 10.29
CA GLU A 17 -2.83 -11.77 9.07
C GLU A 17 -4.23 -11.30 9.42
N LEU A 18 -4.71 -10.33 8.64
CA LEU A 18 -6.08 -9.88 8.59
C LEU A 18 -6.71 -10.36 7.28
N ARG A 19 -7.87 -11.00 7.35
CA ARG A 19 -8.58 -11.54 6.17
C ARG A 19 -9.94 -10.90 6.02
N SER A 20 -10.23 -10.43 4.81
CA SER A 20 -11.60 -10.19 4.36
C SER A 20 -11.99 -11.32 3.42
N HIS A 21 -13.10 -12.00 3.73
CA HIS A 21 -13.61 -13.11 2.92
C HIS A 21 -14.55 -12.66 1.79
N GLY A 22 -14.88 -11.36 1.71
CA GLY A 22 -15.72 -10.85 0.63
C GLY A 22 -15.02 -10.96 -0.73
N ALA A 23 -15.77 -11.23 -1.79
CA ALA A 23 -15.25 -11.23 -3.16
C ALA A 23 -14.95 -9.81 -3.68
N GLN A 24 -15.59 -8.81 -3.08
CA GLN A 24 -15.45 -7.40 -3.46
C GLN A 24 -14.98 -6.62 -2.24
N ASN A 25 -13.72 -6.17 -2.30
CA ASN A 25 -13.11 -5.36 -1.25
C ASN A 25 -12.36 -4.19 -1.87
N VAL A 26 -12.46 -3.05 -1.20
CA VAL A 26 -11.58 -1.90 -1.39
C VAL A 26 -10.72 -1.78 -0.14
N TRP A 27 -9.41 -1.62 -0.33
CA TRP A 27 -8.45 -1.43 0.75
C TRP A 27 -7.77 -0.08 0.56
N LEU A 28 -7.93 0.80 1.54
CA LEU A 28 -7.16 2.04 1.64
C LEU A 28 -6.14 1.88 2.76
N CYS A 29 -4.86 1.88 2.41
CA CYS A 29 -3.77 1.66 3.35
C CYS A 29 -2.93 2.93 3.49
N MET A 30 -2.81 3.42 4.72
CA MET A 30 -2.02 4.61 5.04
C MET A 30 -0.82 4.22 5.90
N MET A 31 0.35 4.76 5.55
CA MET A 31 1.59 4.52 6.29
C MET A 31 2.02 5.80 7.02
N GLY A 32 2.30 5.65 8.31
CA GLY A 32 2.78 6.74 9.16
C GLY A 32 4.23 6.60 9.58
N ARG A 33 4.86 7.72 9.94
CA ARG A 33 6.20 7.80 10.54
C ARG A 33 6.13 8.63 11.80
N ALA A 34 6.71 8.14 12.90
CA ALA A 34 6.65 8.85 14.19
C ALA A 34 7.15 10.30 14.14
N ALA A 35 8.23 10.57 13.39
CA ALA A 35 8.78 11.92 13.21
C ALA A 35 7.84 12.91 12.49
N GLN A 36 6.82 12.43 11.77
CA GLN A 36 5.86 13.26 11.03
C GLN A 36 4.46 13.19 11.65
N ASP A 37 4.05 12.00 12.08
CA ASP A 37 2.67 11.71 12.50
C ASP A 37 2.48 11.61 14.02
N GLY A 38 3.58 11.54 14.78
CA GLY A 38 3.54 11.38 16.24
C GLY A 38 3.52 9.91 16.67
N SER A 39 3.12 9.65 17.91
CA SER A 39 2.94 8.28 18.41
C SER A 39 1.90 7.52 17.58
N PHE A 40 1.89 6.19 17.70
CA PHE A 40 0.91 5.38 16.97
C PHE A 40 -0.54 5.76 17.30
N ALA A 41 -0.83 6.11 18.56
CA ALA A 41 -2.15 6.59 18.96
C ALA A 41 -2.53 7.90 18.24
N GLN A 42 -1.60 8.86 18.17
CA GLN A 42 -1.82 10.12 17.44
C GLN A 42 -1.99 9.90 15.93
N PHE A 43 -1.26 8.93 15.36
CA PHE A 43 -1.47 8.53 13.97
C PHE A 43 -2.87 7.96 13.75
N GLN A 44 -3.36 7.09 14.65
CA GLN A 44 -4.72 6.56 14.58
C GLN A 44 -5.78 7.67 14.66
N GLU A 45 -5.63 8.61 15.58
CA GLU A 45 -6.53 9.77 15.72
C GLU A 45 -6.61 10.57 14.41
N LYS A 46 -5.46 10.84 13.77
CA LYS A 46 -5.40 11.53 12.48
C LYS A 46 -6.09 10.74 11.37
N ILE A 47 -5.88 9.43 11.29
CA ILE A 47 -6.52 8.56 10.29
C ILE A 47 -8.04 8.56 10.45
N LEU A 48 -8.53 8.46 11.69
CA LEU A 48 -9.97 8.45 11.99
C LEU A 48 -10.66 9.80 11.74
N ALA A 49 -9.89 10.88 11.62
CA ALA A 49 -10.38 12.22 11.31
C ALA A 49 -10.40 12.55 9.81
N LEU A 50 -9.88 11.67 8.94
CA LEU A 50 -9.91 11.87 7.50
C LEU A 50 -11.33 11.74 6.94
N ASP A 51 -11.64 12.57 5.94
CA ASP A 51 -12.84 12.39 5.13
C ASP A 51 -12.56 11.31 4.08
N ILE A 52 -13.26 10.18 4.23
CA ILE A 52 -13.09 9.00 3.39
C ILE A 52 -14.48 8.51 3.01
N SER A 53 -14.78 8.52 1.72
CA SER A 53 -15.97 7.89 1.15
C SER A 53 -15.61 6.54 0.54
N LEU A 54 -16.22 5.47 1.06
CA LEU A 54 -16.08 4.12 0.53
C LEU A 54 -17.43 3.68 -0.05
N GLU A 55 -17.46 3.54 -1.37
CA GLU A 55 -18.59 2.95 -2.08
C GLU A 55 -18.35 1.45 -2.31
N ALA A 56 -19.29 0.76 -2.97
CA ALA A 56 -19.22 -0.68 -3.18
C ALA A 56 -17.90 -1.14 -3.83
N HIS A 57 -17.40 -0.38 -4.82
CA HIS A 57 -16.23 -0.74 -5.64
C HIS A 57 -15.25 0.42 -5.86
N SER A 58 -15.41 1.52 -5.13
CA SER A 58 -14.55 2.70 -5.25
C SER A 58 -14.29 3.37 -3.91
N VAL A 59 -13.24 4.18 -3.88
CA VAL A 59 -12.85 5.04 -2.77
C VAL A 59 -12.60 6.45 -3.30
N HIS A 60 -13.08 7.42 -2.54
CA HIS A 60 -12.64 8.81 -2.58
C HIS A 60 -12.09 9.15 -1.19
N ALA A 61 -10.87 9.68 -1.11
CA ALA A 61 -10.25 9.94 0.17
C ALA A 61 -9.25 11.10 0.14
N ASP A 62 -9.26 11.90 1.19
CA ASP A 62 -8.13 12.76 1.55
C ASP A 62 -7.06 11.94 2.28
N THR A 63 -5.80 12.25 2.02
CA THR A 63 -4.65 11.62 2.68
C THR A 63 -4.07 12.51 3.77
N LEU A 64 -3.30 11.91 4.69
CA LEU A 64 -2.51 12.65 5.68
C LEU A 64 -1.39 13.53 5.07
N ARG A 65 -1.17 13.45 3.75
CA ARG A 65 -0.19 14.28 3.03
C ARG A 65 -0.84 15.40 2.23
N GLY A 66 -2.16 15.53 2.31
CA GLY A 66 -2.92 16.57 1.60
C GLY A 66 -3.16 16.25 0.13
N GLU A 67 -3.00 14.99 -0.27
CA GLU A 67 -3.42 14.51 -1.59
C GLU A 67 -4.85 13.97 -1.55
N THR A 68 -5.60 14.13 -2.63
CA THR A 68 -6.86 13.40 -2.87
C THR A 68 -6.61 12.14 -3.70
N ILE A 69 -7.31 11.07 -3.37
CA ILE A 69 -7.26 9.78 -4.06
C ILE A 69 -8.66 9.41 -4.55
N ASP A 70 -8.79 9.13 -5.85
CA ASP A 70 -9.97 8.50 -6.43
C ASP A 70 -9.55 7.20 -7.13
N PHE A 71 -10.15 6.08 -6.74
CA PHE A 71 -9.88 4.81 -7.38
C PHE A 71 -11.03 3.83 -7.22
N GLY A 72 -11.17 2.92 -8.19
CA GLY A 72 -12.16 1.86 -8.12
C GLY A 72 -11.82 0.70 -9.03
N TRP A 73 -12.73 -0.25 -9.10
CA TRP A 73 -12.63 -1.39 -10.00
C TRP A 73 -12.70 -0.97 -11.48
N GLU A 74 -13.38 0.13 -11.75
CA GLU A 74 -13.46 0.77 -13.06
C GLU A 74 -12.84 2.17 -13.00
N GLY A 75 -12.26 2.60 -14.11
CA GLY A 75 -11.58 3.89 -14.22
C GLY A 75 -10.12 3.87 -13.75
N PRO A 76 -9.40 4.98 -13.98
CA PRO A 76 -8.01 5.13 -13.57
C PRO A 76 -7.87 5.38 -12.07
N LEU A 77 -6.66 5.18 -11.55
CA LEU A 77 -6.24 5.79 -10.29
C LEU A 77 -5.99 7.28 -10.53
N LEU A 78 -6.68 8.16 -9.80
CA LEU A 78 -6.41 9.58 -9.78
C LEU A 78 -5.76 9.97 -8.45
N VAL A 79 -4.70 10.78 -8.52
CA VAL A 79 -4.07 11.45 -7.38
C VAL A 79 -4.10 12.94 -7.67
N ASN A 80 -4.79 13.74 -6.85
CA ASN A 80 -5.02 15.15 -7.11
C ASN A 80 -5.60 15.40 -8.51
N GLU A 81 -6.65 14.65 -8.85
CA GLU A 81 -7.33 14.67 -10.18
C GLU A 81 -6.45 14.24 -11.36
N ARG A 82 -5.20 13.83 -11.12
CA ARG A 82 -4.26 13.40 -12.15
C ARG A 82 -4.23 11.89 -12.25
N GLU A 83 -4.42 11.38 -13.46
CA GLU A 83 -4.28 9.96 -13.75
C GLU A 83 -2.86 9.44 -13.49
N MET A 84 -2.79 8.33 -12.76
CA MET A 84 -1.59 7.60 -12.42
C MET A 84 -1.60 6.22 -13.07
N SER A 85 -0.48 5.84 -13.71
CA SER A 85 -0.34 4.50 -14.29
C SER A 85 -0.22 3.45 -13.19
N ILE A 86 -1.10 2.46 -13.24
CA ILE A 86 -1.05 1.23 -12.43
C ILE A 86 -0.48 0.04 -13.21
N ALA A 87 0.01 0.27 -14.43
CA ALA A 87 0.63 -0.72 -15.29
C ALA A 87 2.10 -0.38 -15.56
N ASN A 88 2.86 -1.38 -16.01
CA ASN A 88 4.25 -1.24 -16.45
C ASN A 88 5.20 -0.64 -15.40
N PHE A 89 5.02 -1.03 -14.13
CA PHE A 89 5.87 -0.59 -13.03
C PHE A 89 7.01 -1.59 -12.73
N ASN A 90 8.13 -1.05 -12.24
CA ASN A 90 9.22 -1.85 -11.68
C ASN A 90 8.76 -2.55 -10.39
N HIS A 91 9.31 -3.73 -10.08
CA HIS A 91 9.04 -4.39 -8.80
C HIS A 91 9.49 -3.53 -7.62
N MET A 92 10.64 -2.88 -7.77
CA MET A 92 11.10 -1.83 -6.87
C MET A 92 11.74 -0.71 -7.68
N GLU A 93 11.43 0.52 -7.31
CA GLU A 93 12.07 1.72 -7.83
C GLU A 93 12.23 2.71 -6.69
N ASN A 94 13.45 2.85 -6.21
CA ASN A 94 13.82 3.79 -5.15
C ASN A 94 15.32 4.14 -5.29
N PRO A 95 15.85 5.07 -4.48
CA PRO A 95 17.25 5.52 -4.62
C PRO A 95 18.33 4.43 -4.48
N TYR A 96 17.99 3.24 -3.99
CA TYR A 96 18.92 2.15 -3.75
C TYR A 96 18.80 1.01 -4.76
N CYS A 97 17.67 0.90 -5.47
CA CYS A 97 17.39 -0.23 -6.34
C CYS A 97 16.32 0.14 -7.37
N THR A 98 16.58 -0.24 -8.63
CA THR A 98 15.60 -0.27 -9.71
C THR A 98 15.62 -1.67 -10.32
N VAL A 99 14.51 -2.38 -10.26
CA VAL A 99 14.42 -3.77 -10.72
C VAL A 99 13.06 -4.04 -11.34
N ALA A 100 13.09 -4.59 -12.57
CA ALA A 100 11.87 -4.91 -13.30
C ALA A 100 11.10 -6.05 -12.62
N LEU A 101 9.78 -6.03 -12.75
CA LEU A 101 8.93 -7.12 -12.26
C LEU A 101 9.30 -8.45 -12.94
N GLY A 102 9.49 -9.50 -12.14
CA GLY A 102 9.91 -10.82 -12.61
C GLY A 102 11.43 -10.97 -12.86
N SER A 103 12.25 -10.00 -12.47
CA SER A 103 13.70 -10.14 -12.58
C SER A 103 14.23 -11.25 -11.66
N ASN A 104 15.11 -12.10 -12.19
CA ASN A 104 15.79 -13.15 -11.40
C ASN A 104 17.02 -12.65 -10.65
N GLN A 105 17.39 -11.39 -10.83
CA GLN A 105 18.50 -10.76 -10.12
C GLN A 105 18.10 -9.37 -9.64
N MET A 106 18.67 -8.97 -8.52
CA MET A 106 18.47 -7.64 -7.93
C MET A 106 19.80 -7.10 -7.41
N GLU A 107 20.11 -5.85 -7.78
CA GLU A 107 21.24 -5.10 -7.22
C GLU A 107 20.71 -4.01 -6.29
N ILE A 108 21.13 -4.05 -5.03
CA ILE A 108 20.81 -3.01 -4.04
C ILE A 108 22.10 -2.30 -3.68
N ARG A 109 22.14 -0.99 -3.93
CA ARG A 109 23.32 -0.15 -3.70
C ARG A 109 23.05 0.90 -2.63
N GLN A 110 23.96 1.02 -1.68
CA GLN A 110 23.96 2.12 -0.70
C GLN A 110 25.40 2.58 -0.47
N GLY A 111 25.72 3.80 -0.90
CA GLY A 111 27.09 4.31 -0.81
C GLY A 111 28.06 3.44 -1.63
N ASP A 112 29.10 2.94 -0.97
CA ASP A 112 30.12 2.03 -1.53
C ASP A 112 29.74 0.55 -1.46
N GLN A 113 28.63 0.21 -0.79
CA GLN A 113 28.17 -1.17 -0.66
C GLN A 113 27.22 -1.57 -1.79
N LEU A 114 27.41 -2.79 -2.28
CA LEU A 114 26.55 -3.45 -3.27
C LEU A 114 26.17 -4.84 -2.76
N MET A 115 24.87 -5.09 -2.69
CA MET A 115 24.31 -6.43 -2.48
C MET A 115 23.71 -6.94 -3.78
N ARG A 116 24.02 -8.19 -4.14
CA ARG A 116 23.43 -8.90 -5.27
C ARG A 116 22.61 -10.07 -4.77
N LEU A 117 21.35 -10.12 -5.15
CA LEU A 117 20.46 -11.26 -4.91
C LEU A 117 20.25 -11.98 -6.24
N ASP A 118 20.41 -13.29 -6.23
CA ASP A 118 20.16 -14.17 -7.38
C ASP A 118 19.07 -15.17 -7.00
N PHE A 119 18.00 -15.18 -7.81
CA PHE A 119 16.79 -15.98 -7.61
C PHE A 119 16.60 -17.03 -8.72
N SER A 120 17.62 -17.30 -9.54
CA SER A 120 17.56 -18.23 -10.69
C SER A 120 17.49 -19.73 -10.34
N ALA A 121 17.12 -20.08 -9.11
CA ALA A 121 17.07 -21.47 -8.61
C ALA A 121 15.90 -22.29 -9.17
#